data_AF-A0A374N197-F1
#
_entry.id   AF-A0A374N197-F1
#
_cell.length_a   1.000
_cell.length_b   1.000
_cell.length_c   1.000
_cell.angle_alpha   90.00
_cell.angle_beta   90.00
_cell.angle_gamma   90.00
#
_symmetry.space_group_name_H-M   'P 1'
#
loop_
_entity.id
_entity.type
_entity.pdbx_description
1 polymer ?
#
loop_
_entity_poly.entity_id
_entity_poly.type
_entity_poly.pdbx_seq_one_letter_code
_entity_poly.pdbx_strand_id
1 'polypeptide(L)'
;MDSIRYIQVIKNLLKDGFAHVFVGTFFNKAVAMISSVVVARIVDKTDYAYLTYSETLYGYLTLFLGLGMSTALLKVCSGKETTSEDKAYLAFALKYGVVFEILITTLFCVSVCLLVLPFPQSKTYIVATVLYPTIYYGYDLLTSFVRSKQQNKAYAWYSLTYSFVTCVLTIAFVLLFSAMGVVVARYMALVLMIGFLWHLLKGKLVDLRQSKLSNNNLRQFMAMSVSLMAANALSGMMPINENLLVGNIIADEATTANFRVAGLFPQMVILVAQSVMIYYFPIIAEMDNKHQNSRRMVLKIAFLNAGLVFGAIIIGMCLTPWLIVTCYSEKYVDAVPIAMLLWLVHGINAAFRIVPINMLIAIRKYQFNLYMNAVSVIIQFLLDWYFLTKFGIYGVMYGTALIYGLTSILYWIYYLKYSKSI
;
A
#
# COMPACT_ATOMS: atom_id res chain seq x y z
N MET A 1 -18.75 -12.96 -32.07
CA MET A 1 -18.16 -11.62 -32.31
C MET A 1 -17.75 -10.89 -31.03
N ASP A 2 -18.39 -11.13 -29.87
CA ASP A 2 -18.00 -10.47 -28.61
C ASP A 2 -16.67 -10.95 -28.02
N SER A 3 -16.34 -12.25 -28.12
CA SER A 3 -15.08 -12.81 -27.62
C SER A 3 -13.84 -12.19 -28.28
N ILE A 4 -13.90 -11.93 -29.59
CA ILE A 4 -12.82 -11.28 -30.36
C ILE A 4 -12.64 -9.83 -29.89
N ARG A 5 -13.74 -9.14 -29.58
CA ARG A 5 -13.72 -7.76 -29.06
C ARG A 5 -13.13 -7.70 -27.65
N TYR A 6 -13.41 -8.68 -26.78
CA TYR A 6 -12.79 -8.80 -25.46
C TYR A 6 -11.28 -9.09 -25.55
N ILE A 7 -10.86 -9.98 -26.44
CA ILE A 7 -9.43 -10.27 -26.66
C ILE A 7 -8.69 -9.03 -27.17
N GLN A 8 -9.29 -8.26 -28.09
CA GLN A 8 -8.70 -7.00 -28.58
C GLN A 8 -8.55 -5.96 -27.46
N VAL A 9 -9.55 -5.84 -26.57
CA VAL A 9 -9.52 -4.94 -25.41
C VAL A 9 -8.44 -5.36 -24.43
N ILE A 10 -8.31 -6.65 -24.11
CA ILE A 10 -7.24 -7.18 -23.26
C ILE A 10 -5.87 -6.93 -23.91
N LYS A 11 -5.74 -7.13 -25.23
CA LYS A 11 -4.50 -6.91 -25.98
C LYS A 11 -4.08 -5.43 -26.01
N ASN A 12 -5.05 -4.51 -26.11
CA ASN A 12 -4.79 -3.08 -26.02
C ASN A 12 -4.45 -2.65 -24.59
N LEU A 13 -5.12 -3.21 -23.58
CA LEU A 13 -4.79 -2.98 -22.16
C LEU A 13 -3.36 -3.44 -21.83
N LEU A 14 -2.95 -4.62 -22.31
CA LEU A 14 -1.58 -5.11 -22.17
C LEU A 14 -0.55 -4.19 -22.85
N LYS A 15 -0.91 -3.52 -23.96
CA LYS A 15 -0.04 -2.58 -24.68
C LYS A 15 0.06 -1.19 -24.03
N ASP A 16 -0.99 -0.71 -23.37
CA ASP A 16 -1.09 0.65 -22.83
C ASP A 16 -0.39 0.85 -21.47
N GLY A 17 0.41 -0.12 -21.03
CA GLY A 17 1.25 -0.02 -19.83
C GLY A 17 0.66 -0.67 -18.58
N PHE A 18 -0.56 -1.21 -18.64
CA PHE A 18 -1.13 -2.02 -17.56
C PHE A 18 -0.24 -3.23 -17.26
N ALA A 19 0.24 -3.93 -18.29
CA ALA A 19 1.15 -5.07 -18.11
C ALA A 19 2.44 -4.66 -17.38
N HIS A 20 2.97 -3.46 -17.67
CA HIS A 20 4.19 -2.96 -17.03
C HIS A 20 3.94 -2.64 -15.56
N VAL A 21 2.80 -2.02 -15.23
CA VAL A 21 2.41 -1.77 -13.84
C VAL A 21 2.17 -3.08 -13.10
N PHE A 22 1.43 -4.01 -13.71
CA PHE A 22 1.12 -5.32 -13.15
C PHE A 22 2.41 -6.09 -12.83
N VAL A 23 3.19 -6.39 -13.87
CA VAL A 23 4.46 -7.12 -13.74
C VAL A 23 5.44 -6.37 -12.84
N GLY A 24 5.57 -5.05 -13.00
CA GLY A 24 6.45 -4.22 -12.19
C GLY A 24 6.10 -4.25 -10.70
N THR A 25 4.82 -4.30 -10.33
CA THR A 25 4.39 -4.40 -8.92
C THR A 25 4.80 -5.74 -8.30
N PHE A 26 4.63 -6.83 -9.04
CA PHE A 26 5.07 -8.16 -8.58
C PHE A 26 6.59 -8.27 -8.47
N PHE A 27 7.32 -7.80 -9.50
CA PHE A 27 8.78 -7.81 -9.48
C PHE A 27 9.35 -6.92 -8.35
N ASN A 28 8.76 -5.74 -8.11
CA ASN A 28 9.12 -4.90 -6.97
C ASN A 28 9.03 -5.70 -5.66
N LYS A 29 7.91 -6.39 -5.42
CA LYS A 29 7.72 -7.17 -4.20
C LYS A 29 8.67 -8.36 -4.10
N ALA A 30 8.92 -9.05 -5.22
CA ALA A 30 9.86 -10.16 -5.28
C ALA A 30 11.29 -9.72 -4.94
N VAL A 31 11.75 -8.59 -5.50
CA VAL A 31 13.07 -8.01 -5.20
C VAL A 31 13.17 -7.60 -3.73
N ALA A 32 12.13 -6.98 -3.18
CA ALA A 32 12.09 -6.63 -1.75
C ALA A 32 12.18 -7.87 -0.85
N MET A 33 11.49 -8.95 -1.20
CA MET A 33 11.54 -10.23 -0.47
C MET A 33 12.92 -10.90 -0.57
N ILE A 34 13.55 -10.90 -1.74
CA ILE A 34 14.92 -11.40 -1.89
C ILE A 34 15.86 -10.60 -1.00
N SER A 35 15.75 -9.27 -1.03
CA SER A 35 16.55 -8.38 -0.18
C SER A 35 16.38 -8.71 1.30
N SER A 36 15.15 -8.93 1.79
CA SER A 36 14.92 -9.25 3.21
C SER A 36 15.51 -10.61 3.61
N VAL A 37 15.40 -11.62 2.75
CA VAL A 37 15.99 -12.95 3.01
C VAL A 37 17.52 -12.89 3.07
N VAL A 38 18.14 -12.13 2.16
CA VAL A 38 19.60 -11.99 2.13
C VAL A 38 20.09 -11.26 3.38
N VAL A 39 19.44 -10.16 3.78
CA VAL A 39 19.78 -9.43 5.01
C VAL A 39 19.71 -10.35 6.23
N ALA A 40 18.64 -11.14 6.37
CA ALA A 40 18.47 -12.06 7.49
C ALA A 40 19.53 -13.17 7.58
N ARG A 41 20.21 -13.50 6.48
CA ARG A 41 21.29 -14.51 6.44
C ARG A 41 22.66 -13.94 6.72
N ILE A 42 22.90 -12.67 6.40
CA ILE A 42 24.22 -12.03 6.54
C ILE A 42 24.36 -11.35 7.90
N VAL A 43 23.28 -10.73 8.40
CA VAL A 43 23.29 -9.97 9.66
C VAL A 43 23.17 -10.90 10.86
N ASP A 44 23.88 -10.58 11.95
CA ASP A 44 23.73 -11.29 13.21
C ASP A 44 22.27 -11.29 13.71
N LYS A 45 21.86 -12.37 14.37
CA LYS A 45 20.49 -12.56 14.84
C LYS A 45 20.01 -11.44 15.77
N THR A 46 20.89 -10.92 16.63
CA THR A 46 20.55 -9.86 17.60
C THR A 46 20.36 -8.52 16.91
N ASP A 47 21.31 -8.12 16.06
CA ASP A 47 21.24 -6.89 15.27
C ASP A 47 20.06 -6.89 14.30
N TYR A 48 19.78 -8.03 13.67
CA TYR A 48 18.62 -8.20 12.80
C TYR A 48 17.31 -8.01 13.57
N ALA A 49 17.21 -8.52 14.81
CA ALA A 49 16.04 -8.31 15.65
C ALA A 49 15.84 -6.83 16.01
N TYR A 50 16.92 -6.11 16.33
CA TYR A 50 16.86 -4.67 16.64
C TYR A 50 16.44 -3.83 15.43
N LEU A 51 16.99 -4.15 14.25
CA LEU A 51 16.61 -3.52 12.99
C LEU A 51 15.13 -3.77 12.67
N THR A 52 14.67 -5.02 12.73
CA THR A 52 13.28 -5.40 12.40
C THR A 52 12.28 -4.78 13.38
N TYR A 53 12.64 -4.67 14.66
CA TYR A 53 11.82 -3.97 15.65
C TYR A 53 11.69 -2.47 15.32
N SER A 54 12.79 -1.82 14.96
CA SER A 54 12.78 -0.43 14.49
C SER A 54 11.87 -0.26 13.28
N GLU A 55 11.99 -1.14 12.27
CA GLU A 55 11.16 -1.12 11.07
C GLU A 55 9.67 -1.26 11.37
N THR A 56 9.31 -2.11 12.34
CA THR A 56 7.93 -2.30 12.76
C THR A 56 7.33 -1.00 13.31
N LEU A 57 8.09 -0.28 14.16
CA LEU A 57 7.63 1.01 14.67
C LEU A 57 7.52 2.07 13.57
N TYR A 58 8.46 2.10 12.62
CA TYR A 58 8.34 2.95 11.43
C TYR A 58 7.14 2.58 10.55
N GLY A 59 6.76 1.30 10.48
CA GLY A 59 5.55 0.86 9.80
C GLY A 59 4.31 1.63 10.26
N TYR A 60 4.18 1.89 11.57
CA TYR A 60 3.08 2.72 12.09
C TYR A 60 3.19 4.18 11.68
N LEU A 61 4.39 4.77 11.62
CA LEU A 61 4.56 6.14 11.13
C LEU A 61 4.19 6.28 9.67
N THR A 62 4.53 5.28 8.85
CA THR A 62 4.18 5.30 7.42
C THR A 62 2.68 5.32 7.15
N LEU A 63 1.83 4.94 8.12
CA LEU A 63 0.37 5.09 8.01
C LEU A 63 -0.08 6.56 7.95
N PHE A 64 0.73 7.48 8.47
CA PHE A 64 0.47 8.93 8.50
C PHE A 64 1.29 9.71 7.46
N LEU A 65 2.01 9.00 6.59
CA LEU A 65 3.01 9.58 5.68
C LEU A 65 2.46 10.79 4.93
N GLY A 66 3.14 11.92 5.08
CA GLY A 66 2.88 13.14 4.31
C GLY A 66 1.46 13.68 4.43
N LEU A 67 0.76 13.38 5.53
CA LEU A 67 -0.62 13.78 5.77
C LEU A 67 -1.58 13.30 4.66
N GLY A 68 -1.24 12.23 3.95
CA GLY A 68 -2.03 11.69 2.83
C GLY A 68 -2.00 12.54 1.55
N MET A 69 -1.15 13.57 1.48
CA MET A 69 -1.11 14.50 0.33
C MET A 69 -0.71 13.81 -0.98
N SER A 70 0.12 12.77 -0.97
CA SER A 70 0.48 12.02 -2.18
C SER A 70 -0.75 11.35 -2.80
N THR A 71 -1.61 10.76 -1.97
CA THR A 71 -2.88 10.16 -2.41
C THR A 71 -3.91 11.19 -2.88
N ALA A 72 -3.98 12.35 -2.22
CA ALA A 72 -4.86 13.45 -2.66
C ALA A 72 -4.39 14.02 -4.01
N LEU A 73 -3.06 14.12 -4.21
CA LEU A 73 -2.46 14.61 -5.44
C LEU A 73 -2.80 13.70 -6.64
N LEU A 74 -2.85 12.38 -6.45
CA LEU A 74 -3.34 11.47 -7.48
C LEU A 74 -4.73 11.86 -7.98
N LYS A 75 -5.60 12.37 -7.11
CA LYS A 75 -6.95 12.79 -7.51
C LYS A 75 -6.93 14.17 -8.19
N VAL A 76 -6.40 15.19 -7.53
CA VAL A 76 -6.52 16.58 -8.02
C VAL A 76 -5.69 16.82 -9.29
N CYS A 77 -4.53 16.16 -9.41
CA CYS A 77 -3.63 16.34 -10.56
C CYS A 77 -3.82 15.30 -11.67
N SER A 78 -4.94 14.55 -11.66
CA SER A 78 -5.21 13.52 -12.66
C SER A 78 -5.53 14.11 -14.03
N GLY A 79 -4.73 13.72 -15.02
CA GLY A 79 -4.84 14.13 -16.42
C GLY A 79 -3.49 14.07 -17.12
N LYS A 80 -3.48 13.87 -18.44
CA LYS A 80 -2.22 13.69 -19.21
C LYS A 80 -1.34 14.94 -19.25
N GLU A 81 -1.97 16.11 -19.25
CA GLU A 81 -1.26 17.39 -19.31
C GLU A 81 -0.91 17.90 -17.92
N THR A 82 0.17 18.68 -17.84
CA THR A 82 0.59 19.33 -16.60
C THR A 82 0.18 20.79 -16.65
N THR A 83 -0.77 21.16 -15.81
CA THR A 83 -1.25 22.53 -15.69
C THR A 83 -0.43 23.33 -14.68
N SER A 84 -0.61 24.66 -14.66
CA SER A 84 -0.01 25.52 -13.63
C SER A 84 -0.58 25.20 -12.24
N GLU A 85 -1.84 24.83 -12.12
CA GLU A 85 -2.44 24.41 -10.85
C GLU A 85 -1.80 23.13 -10.30
N ASP A 86 -1.50 22.16 -11.16
CA ASP A 86 -0.83 20.91 -10.76
C ASP A 86 0.54 21.18 -10.12
N LYS A 87 1.30 22.11 -10.70
CA LYS A 87 2.58 22.54 -10.15
C LYS A 87 2.40 23.20 -8.78
N ALA A 88 1.34 23.98 -8.60
CA ALA A 88 1.04 24.60 -7.31
C ALA A 88 0.65 23.57 -6.24
N TYR A 89 -0.17 22.57 -6.57
CA TYR A 89 -0.48 21.46 -5.66
C TYR A 89 0.76 20.66 -5.29
N LEU A 90 1.63 20.35 -6.27
CA LEU A 90 2.88 19.65 -6.01
C LEU A 90 3.82 20.46 -5.11
N ALA A 91 4.00 21.76 -5.38
CA ALA A 91 4.85 22.64 -4.58
C ALA A 91 4.32 22.78 -3.14
N PHE A 92 3.00 22.92 -2.99
CA PHE A 92 2.35 22.97 -1.69
C PHE A 92 2.55 21.66 -0.93
N ALA A 93 2.28 20.51 -1.56
CA ALA A 93 2.44 19.20 -0.95
C ALA A 93 3.91 18.94 -0.55
N LEU A 94 4.87 19.29 -1.42
CA LEU A 94 6.28 19.14 -1.11
C LEU A 94 6.69 19.98 0.10
N LYS A 95 6.23 21.23 0.21
CA LYS A 95 6.57 22.10 1.34
C LYS A 95 5.91 21.64 2.64
N TYR A 96 4.59 21.52 2.64
CA TYR A 96 3.84 21.28 3.89
C TYR A 96 3.84 19.81 4.30
N GLY A 97 3.86 18.88 3.35
CA GLY A 97 4.00 17.46 3.65
C GLY A 97 5.36 17.13 4.26
N VAL A 98 6.46 17.71 3.75
CA VAL A 98 7.79 17.55 4.36
C VAL A 98 7.84 18.13 5.77
N VAL A 99 7.27 19.33 5.99
CA VAL A 99 7.22 19.94 7.33
C VAL A 99 6.44 19.06 8.31
N PHE A 100 5.29 18.54 7.90
CA PHE A 100 4.51 17.61 8.72
C PHE A 100 5.28 16.33 9.02
N GLU A 101 5.96 15.77 8.02
CA GLU A 101 6.73 14.54 8.18
C GLU A 101 7.94 14.73 9.11
N ILE A 102 8.62 15.87 9.05
CA ILE A 102 9.69 16.22 10.00
C ILE A 102 9.12 16.33 11.42
N LEU A 103 7.96 16.95 11.59
CA LEU A 103 7.32 17.10 12.89
C LEU A 103 6.96 15.73 13.50
N ILE A 104 6.31 14.86 12.72
CA ILE A 104 5.85 13.55 13.23
C ILE A 104 7.03 12.61 13.52
N THR A 105 8.06 12.59 12.66
CA THR A 105 9.27 11.78 12.88
C THR A 105 10.09 12.27 14.06
N THR A 106 10.17 13.58 14.27
CA THR A 106 10.83 14.19 15.44
C THR A 106 10.08 13.83 16.72
N LEU A 107 8.76 14.04 16.75
CA LEU A 107 7.92 13.69 17.90
C LEU A 107 8.06 12.20 18.25
N PHE A 108 8.06 11.34 17.24
CA PHE A 108 8.28 9.91 17.41
C PHE A 108 9.64 9.59 18.00
N CYS A 109 10.73 10.15 17.47
CA CYS A 109 12.07 9.91 17.98
C CYS A 109 12.23 10.38 19.43
N VAL A 110 11.68 11.54 19.78
CA VAL A 110 11.65 12.04 21.17
C VAL A 110 10.90 11.05 22.07
N SER A 111 9.73 10.59 21.64
CA SER A 111 8.90 9.64 22.40
C SER A 111 9.64 8.33 22.65
N VAL A 112 10.30 7.79 21.63
CA VAL A 112 11.10 6.56 21.71
C VAL A 112 12.32 6.73 22.62
N CYS A 113 12.96 7.91 22.61
CA CYS A 113 14.10 8.17 23.48
C CYS A 113 13.69 8.15 24.96
N LEU A 114 12.52 8.70 25.30
CA LEU A 114 11.98 8.78 26.65
C LEU A 114 11.43 7.45 27.17
N LEU A 115 10.91 6.59 26.28
CA LEU A 115 10.34 5.30 26.67
C LEU A 115 11.44 4.24 26.90
N VAL A 116 11.17 3.32 27.83
CA VAL A 116 11.98 2.09 27.99
C VAL A 116 11.49 1.09 26.96
N LEU A 117 12.31 0.85 25.92
CA LEU A 117 12.00 -0.15 24.91
C LEU A 117 12.39 -1.55 25.41
N PRO A 118 11.64 -2.61 25.04
CA PRO A 118 12.04 -3.99 25.27
C PRO A 118 13.43 -4.34 24.70
N PHE A 119 13.82 -3.64 23.62
CA PHE A 119 15.11 -3.76 22.97
C PHE A 119 15.81 -2.39 22.95
N PRO A 120 16.63 -2.06 23.98
CA PRO A 120 17.25 -0.75 24.11
C PRO A 120 18.14 -0.36 22.92
N GLN A 121 18.85 -1.33 22.32
CA GLN A 121 19.73 -1.13 21.17
C GLN A 121 18.96 -0.79 19.87
N SER A 122 17.66 -1.09 19.79
CA SER A 122 16.82 -0.64 18.67
C SER A 122 16.72 0.88 18.59
N LYS A 123 16.96 1.61 19.70
CA LYS A 123 17.01 3.08 19.70
C LYS A 123 18.04 3.61 18.70
N THR A 124 19.19 2.95 18.55
CA THR A 124 20.24 3.37 17.61
C THR A 124 19.73 3.35 16.17
N TYR A 125 19.07 2.26 15.77
CA TYR A 125 18.48 2.14 14.42
C TYR A 125 17.34 3.13 14.20
N ILE A 126 16.54 3.40 15.23
CA ILE A 126 15.47 4.40 15.18
C ILE A 126 16.06 5.79 14.95
N VAL A 127 16.99 6.23 15.80
CA VAL A 127 17.61 7.55 15.64
C VAL A 127 18.33 7.66 14.30
N ALA A 128 19.01 6.61 13.84
CA ALA A 128 19.66 6.59 12.53
C ALA A 128 18.67 6.75 11.35
N THR A 129 17.43 6.27 11.51
CA THR A 129 16.40 6.25 10.45
C THR A 129 15.46 7.46 10.54
N VAL A 130 15.73 8.44 11.42
CA VAL A 130 14.81 9.58 11.67
C VAL A 130 14.42 10.37 10.41
N LEU A 131 15.36 10.61 9.49
CA LEU A 131 15.11 11.38 8.26
C LEU A 131 14.54 10.53 7.13
N TYR A 132 14.54 9.20 7.26
CA TYR A 132 14.14 8.30 6.19
C TYR A 132 12.67 8.51 5.77
N PRO A 133 11.68 8.59 6.69
CA PRO A 133 10.29 8.82 6.28
C PRO A 133 10.10 10.15 5.54
N THR A 134 10.82 11.21 5.95
CA THR A 134 10.78 12.52 5.28
C THR A 134 11.29 12.44 3.85
N ILE A 135 12.42 11.77 3.63
CA ILE A 135 12.98 11.60 2.29
C ILE A 135 12.10 10.67 1.45
N TYR A 136 11.60 9.59 2.05
CA TYR A 136 10.68 8.65 1.42
C TYR A 136 9.39 9.35 0.97
N TYR A 137 8.83 10.25 1.78
CA TYR A 137 7.68 11.07 1.38
C TYR A 137 7.95 11.87 0.10
N GLY A 138 9.13 12.47 -0.04
CA GLY A 138 9.51 13.18 -1.27
C GLY A 138 9.49 12.27 -2.50
N TYR A 139 10.02 11.05 -2.38
CA TYR A 139 9.95 10.04 -3.43
C TYR A 139 8.51 9.59 -3.75
N ASP A 140 7.71 9.30 -2.71
CA ASP A 140 6.31 8.89 -2.84
C ASP A 140 5.45 9.97 -3.51
N LEU A 141 5.67 11.23 -3.16
CA LEU A 141 4.98 12.38 -3.74
C LEU A 141 5.31 12.55 -5.23
N LEU A 142 6.58 12.47 -5.60
CA LEU A 142 7.02 12.61 -7.00
C LEU A 142 6.52 11.45 -7.87
N THR A 143 6.61 10.21 -7.38
CA THR A 143 6.10 9.05 -8.11
C THR A 143 4.58 9.06 -8.21
N SER A 144 3.88 9.54 -7.18
CA SER A 144 2.43 9.80 -7.22
C SER A 144 2.07 10.87 -8.25
N PHE A 145 2.87 11.92 -8.40
CA PHE A 145 2.67 12.92 -9.45
C PHE A 145 2.84 12.32 -10.86
N VAL A 146 3.89 11.53 -11.09
CA VAL A 146 4.09 10.79 -12.37
C VAL A 146 2.88 9.89 -12.67
N ARG A 147 2.37 9.19 -11.65
CA ARG A 147 1.19 8.35 -11.76
C ARG A 147 -0.09 9.15 -12.04
N SER A 148 -0.27 10.32 -11.43
CA SER A 148 -1.43 11.19 -11.72
C SER A 148 -1.46 11.64 -13.19
N LYS A 149 -0.27 11.77 -13.80
CA LYS A 149 -0.10 12.06 -15.24
C LYS A 149 -0.24 10.86 -16.16
N GLN A 150 -0.70 9.71 -15.64
CA GLN A 150 -0.90 8.46 -16.37
C GLN A 150 0.37 7.96 -17.08
N GLN A 151 1.56 8.36 -16.61
CA GLN A 151 2.84 7.87 -17.12
C GLN A 151 3.16 6.51 -16.49
N ASN A 152 2.26 5.56 -16.68
CA ASN A 152 2.25 4.26 -16.01
C ASN A 152 3.51 3.43 -16.28
N LYS A 153 4.05 3.51 -17.51
CA LYS A 153 5.32 2.88 -17.87
C LYS A 153 6.50 3.49 -17.10
N ALA A 154 6.55 4.82 -16.99
CA ALA A 154 7.60 5.50 -16.24
C ALA A 154 7.51 5.17 -14.75
N TYR A 155 6.30 5.21 -14.17
CA TYR A 155 6.05 4.80 -12.78
C TYR A 155 6.52 3.36 -12.50
N ALA A 156 6.17 2.40 -13.37
CA ALA A 156 6.59 1.01 -13.22
C ALA A 156 8.12 0.86 -13.27
N TRP A 157 8.77 1.55 -14.21
CA TRP A 157 10.23 1.59 -14.29
C TRP A 157 10.87 2.22 -13.05
N TYR A 158 10.40 3.37 -12.57
CA TYR A 158 10.93 3.99 -11.35
C TYR A 158 10.80 3.09 -10.14
N SER A 159 9.65 2.44 -9.97
CA SER A 159 9.38 1.52 -8.85
C SER A 159 10.29 0.28 -8.89
N LEU A 160 10.52 -0.27 -10.09
CA LEU A 160 11.39 -1.43 -10.28
C LEU A 160 12.87 -1.06 -10.09
N THR A 161 13.32 0.06 -10.66
CA THR A 161 14.69 0.57 -10.48
C THR A 161 14.95 0.90 -9.01
N TYR A 162 14.02 1.54 -8.31
CA TYR A 162 14.14 1.79 -6.88
C TYR A 162 14.33 0.50 -6.09
N SER A 163 13.52 -0.53 -6.36
CA SER A 163 13.62 -1.82 -5.67
C SER A 163 14.95 -2.51 -5.96
N PHE A 164 15.39 -2.50 -7.22
CA PHE A 164 16.63 -3.12 -7.62
C PHE A 164 17.85 -2.41 -7.02
N VAL A 165 17.90 -1.07 -7.11
CA VAL A 165 18.96 -0.25 -6.49
C VAL A 165 18.98 -0.46 -4.99
N THR A 166 17.81 -0.44 -4.33
CA THR A 166 17.71 -0.69 -2.89
C THR A 166 18.25 -2.07 -2.53
N CYS A 167 17.89 -3.11 -3.29
CA CYS A 167 18.39 -4.48 -3.06
C CYS A 167 19.92 -4.56 -3.20
N VAL A 168 20.47 -4.08 -4.33
CA VAL A 168 21.92 -4.13 -4.60
C VAL A 168 22.71 -3.35 -3.53
N LEU A 169 22.28 -2.12 -3.21
CA LEU A 169 22.93 -1.32 -2.18
C LEU A 169 22.79 -1.98 -0.81
N THR A 170 21.64 -2.55 -0.48
CA THR A 170 21.45 -3.23 0.81
C THR A 170 22.42 -4.39 0.95
N ILE A 171 22.55 -5.23 -0.07
CA ILE A 171 23.51 -6.35 -0.04
C ILE A 171 24.94 -5.84 0.10
N ALA A 172 25.32 -4.82 -0.68
CA ALA A 172 26.67 -4.26 -0.63
C ALA A 172 27.01 -3.64 0.74
N PHE A 173 26.12 -2.82 1.30
CA PHE A 173 26.38 -2.13 2.56
C PHE A 173 26.22 -3.03 3.79
N VAL A 174 25.37 -4.06 3.73
CA VAL A 174 25.28 -5.04 4.82
C VAL A 174 26.56 -5.83 4.97
N LEU A 175 27.24 -6.16 3.87
CA LEU A 175 28.56 -6.81 3.93
C LEU A 175 29.64 -5.93 4.55
N LEU A 176 29.50 -4.59 4.47
CA LEU A 176 30.48 -3.62 4.97
C LEU A 176 30.19 -3.15 6.40
N PHE A 177 28.90 -2.99 6.76
CA PHE A 177 28.47 -2.33 7.99
C PHE A 177 27.41 -3.12 8.78
N SER A 178 27.23 -4.42 8.49
CA SER A 178 26.20 -5.27 9.12
C SER A 178 24.79 -4.63 9.01
N ALA A 179 23.96 -4.72 10.05
CA ALA A 179 22.60 -4.16 10.07
C ALA A 179 22.53 -2.65 9.76
N MET A 180 23.53 -1.88 10.20
CA MET A 180 23.57 -0.43 9.92
C MET A 180 23.73 -0.15 8.42
N GLY A 181 24.32 -1.10 7.68
CA GLY A 181 24.39 -1.08 6.23
C GLY A 181 23.02 -0.99 5.55
N VAL A 182 21.97 -1.59 6.12
CA VAL A 182 20.60 -1.48 5.60
C VAL A 182 20.10 -0.03 5.67
N VAL A 183 20.39 0.66 6.78
CA VAL A 183 19.98 2.06 6.97
C VAL A 183 20.68 2.96 5.96
N VAL A 184 22.00 2.82 5.81
CA VAL A 184 22.80 3.59 4.84
C VAL A 184 22.33 3.33 3.40
N ALA A 185 22.11 2.06 3.04
CA ALA A 185 21.64 1.68 1.72
C ALA A 185 20.30 2.32 1.37
N ARG A 186 19.36 2.37 2.32
CA ARG A 186 18.04 2.99 2.13
C ARG A 186 18.13 4.49 1.83
N TYR A 187 18.94 5.23 2.62
CA TYR A 187 19.14 6.65 2.36
C TYR A 187 19.77 6.88 0.98
N MET A 188 20.83 6.13 0.66
CA MET A 188 21.48 6.25 -0.64
C MET A 188 20.54 5.92 -1.80
N ALA A 189 19.76 4.84 -1.70
CA ALA A 189 18.80 4.46 -2.73
C ALA A 189 17.78 5.58 -2.96
N LEU A 190 17.23 6.17 -1.90
CA LEU A 190 16.26 7.27 -2.04
C LEU A 190 16.89 8.54 -2.62
N VAL A 191 18.08 8.94 -2.17
CA VAL A 191 18.76 10.14 -2.71
C VAL A 191 19.06 9.97 -4.20
N LEU A 192 19.56 8.80 -4.61
CA LEU A 192 19.80 8.48 -6.02
C LEU A 192 18.51 8.50 -6.84
N MET A 193 17.43 7.90 -6.33
CA MET A 193 16.15 7.83 -7.05
C MET A 193 15.46 9.18 -7.14
N ILE A 194 15.48 10.00 -6.09
CA ILE A 194 14.96 11.37 -6.13
C ILE A 194 15.78 12.22 -7.09
N GLY A 195 17.11 12.11 -7.08
CA GLY A 195 17.98 12.80 -8.03
C GLY A 195 17.67 12.43 -9.49
N PHE A 196 17.47 11.14 -9.76
CA PHE A 196 17.08 10.62 -11.08
C PHE A 196 15.70 11.14 -11.53
N LEU A 197 14.69 11.04 -10.66
CA LEU A 197 13.34 11.58 -10.90
C LEU A 197 13.37 13.09 -11.13
N TRP A 198 14.14 13.83 -10.34
CA TRP A 198 14.29 15.27 -10.48
C TRP A 198 14.93 15.63 -11.81
N HIS A 199 15.98 14.94 -12.25
CA HIS A 199 16.62 15.20 -13.54
C HIS A 199 15.67 15.02 -14.72
N LEU A 200 14.80 14.01 -14.65
CA LEU A 200 13.80 13.73 -15.68
C LEU A 200 12.61 14.69 -15.65
N LEU A 201 12.20 15.12 -14.45
CA LEU A 201 11.05 16.00 -14.27
C LEU A 201 11.41 17.49 -14.32
N LYS A 202 12.70 17.87 -14.20
CA LYS A 202 13.13 19.27 -14.15
C LYS A 202 12.52 20.09 -15.28
N GLY A 203 12.55 19.60 -16.53
CA GLY A 203 12.01 20.29 -17.69
C GLY A 203 10.48 20.50 -17.67
N LYS A 204 9.75 19.67 -16.92
CA LYS A 204 8.29 19.80 -16.73
C LYS A 204 7.92 20.59 -15.46
N LEU A 205 8.85 20.69 -14.50
CA LEU A 205 8.66 21.28 -13.17
C LEU A 205 9.36 22.63 -12.97
N VAL A 206 10.04 23.21 -13.97
CA VAL A 206 10.85 24.44 -13.85
C VAL A 206 10.10 25.62 -13.18
N ASP A 207 8.78 25.72 -13.35
CA ASP A 207 7.95 26.82 -12.82
C ASP A 207 7.12 26.49 -11.56
N LEU A 208 7.66 25.71 -10.62
CA LEU A 208 6.99 25.44 -9.33
C LEU A 208 6.65 26.71 -8.51
N ARG A 209 7.18 27.89 -8.87
CA ARG A 209 7.03 29.15 -8.11
C ARG A 209 5.95 30.10 -8.64
N GLN A 210 5.37 29.87 -9.81
CA GLN A 210 4.61 30.94 -10.49
C GLN A 210 3.09 30.93 -10.25
N SER A 211 2.50 29.84 -9.76
CA SER A 211 1.05 29.75 -9.52
C SER A 211 0.72 29.61 -8.03
N LYS A 212 -0.18 30.47 -7.53
CA LYS A 212 -0.76 30.36 -6.19
C LYS A 212 -2.11 29.65 -6.27
N LEU A 213 -2.34 28.70 -5.36
CA LEU A 213 -3.64 28.07 -5.18
C LEU A 213 -4.63 29.05 -4.55
N SER A 214 -5.87 29.04 -5.04
CA SER A 214 -6.98 29.70 -4.34
C SER A 214 -7.17 29.08 -2.95
N ASN A 215 -7.51 29.90 -1.96
CA ASN A 215 -7.77 29.45 -0.59
C ASN A 215 -8.85 28.35 -0.52
N ASN A 216 -9.86 28.39 -1.40
CA ASN A 216 -10.90 27.36 -1.44
C ASN A 216 -10.33 26.00 -1.91
N ASN A 217 -9.55 26.01 -2.99
CA ASN A 217 -8.91 24.81 -3.55
C ASN A 217 -7.93 24.19 -2.55
N LEU A 218 -7.16 25.04 -1.85
CA LEU A 218 -6.24 24.62 -0.80
C LEU A 218 -6.97 23.99 0.39
N ARG A 219 -8.07 24.59 0.84
CA ARG A 219 -8.91 24.03 1.91
C ARG A 219 -9.50 22.68 1.54
N GLN A 220 -10.00 22.53 0.31
CA GLN A 220 -10.54 21.25 -0.18
C GLN A 220 -9.45 20.18 -0.31
N PHE A 221 -8.27 20.54 -0.80
CA PHE A 221 -7.11 19.65 -0.90
C PHE A 221 -6.64 19.15 0.48
N MET A 222 -6.57 20.05 1.46
CA MET A 222 -6.21 19.69 2.84
C MET A 222 -7.27 18.77 3.47
N ALA A 223 -8.55 19.10 3.34
CA ALA A 223 -9.64 18.25 3.85
C ALA A 223 -9.62 16.84 3.25
N MET A 224 -9.34 16.75 1.94
CA MET A 224 -9.14 15.48 1.25
C MET A 224 -7.93 14.73 1.79
N SER A 225 -6.77 15.39 1.91
CA SER A 225 -5.51 14.78 2.36
C SER A 225 -5.65 14.18 3.75
N VAL A 226 -6.17 14.95 4.73
CA VAL A 226 -6.41 14.48 6.10
C VAL A 226 -7.36 13.29 6.13
N SER A 227 -8.45 13.36 5.35
CA SER A 227 -9.44 12.28 5.31
C SER A 227 -8.85 10.99 4.73
N LEU A 228 -8.01 11.10 3.70
CA LEU A 228 -7.34 9.95 3.08
C LEU A 228 -6.26 9.38 4.00
N MET A 229 -5.47 10.22 4.67
CA MET A 229 -4.52 9.79 5.70
C MET A 229 -5.23 8.97 6.78
N ALA A 230 -6.28 9.52 7.39
CA ALA A 230 -7.01 8.85 8.45
C ALA A 230 -7.67 7.55 7.95
N ALA A 231 -8.25 7.56 6.75
CA ALA A 231 -8.85 6.35 6.17
C ALA A 231 -7.80 5.26 5.90
N ASN A 232 -6.63 5.63 5.37
CA ASN A 232 -5.53 4.69 5.10
C ASN A 232 -4.93 4.15 6.40
N ALA A 233 -4.76 4.99 7.42
CA ALA A 233 -4.29 4.56 8.73
C ALA A 233 -5.25 3.55 9.37
N LEU A 234 -6.56 3.88 9.41
CA LEU A 234 -7.58 2.98 9.94
C LEU A 234 -7.66 1.66 9.15
N SER A 235 -7.62 1.71 7.82
CA SER A 235 -7.61 0.51 6.99
C SER A 235 -6.33 -0.32 7.17
N GLY A 236 -5.18 0.33 7.39
CA GLY A 236 -3.89 -0.32 7.62
C GLY A 236 -3.77 -0.93 9.01
N MET A 237 -4.53 -0.44 9.99
CA MET A 237 -4.59 -1.01 11.34
C MET A 237 -5.38 -2.32 11.41
N MET A 238 -6.30 -2.59 10.48
CA MET A 238 -7.13 -3.82 10.52
C MET A 238 -6.29 -5.11 10.59
N PRO A 239 -5.32 -5.37 9.67
CA PRO A 239 -4.52 -6.60 9.72
C PRO A 239 -3.57 -6.65 10.92
N ILE A 240 -3.19 -5.48 11.45
CA ILE A 240 -2.34 -5.37 12.64
C ILE A 240 -3.15 -5.82 13.87
N ASN A 241 -4.40 -5.34 13.98
CA ASN A 241 -5.30 -5.70 15.07
C ASN A 241 -5.65 -7.19 15.05
N GLU A 242 -5.87 -7.78 13.87
CA GLU A 242 -6.07 -9.23 13.70
C GLU A 242 -4.91 -10.03 14.32
N ASN A 243 -3.67 -9.69 13.93
CA ASN A 243 -2.48 -10.35 14.46
C ASN A 243 -2.29 -10.18 15.98
N LEU A 244 -2.65 -9.00 16.50
CA LEU A 244 -2.60 -8.72 17.93
C LEU A 244 -3.61 -9.56 18.72
N LEU A 245 -4.84 -9.69 18.22
CA LEU A 245 -5.89 -10.49 18.85
C LEU A 245 -5.55 -11.98 18.86
N VAL A 246 -5.05 -12.51 17.75
CA VAL A 246 -4.58 -13.91 17.66
C VAL A 246 -3.49 -14.19 18.68
N GLY A 247 -2.46 -13.32 18.74
CA GLY A 247 -1.34 -13.52 19.65
C GLY A 247 -1.72 -13.45 21.14
N ASN A 248 -2.64 -12.56 21.50
CA ASN A 248 -2.99 -12.36 22.92
C ASN A 248 -4.06 -13.31 23.45
N ILE A 249 -5.02 -13.73 22.63
CA ILE A 249 -6.18 -14.51 23.12
C ILE A 249 -5.96 -16.01 22.98
N ILE A 250 -5.31 -16.47 21.90
CA ILE A 250 -5.02 -17.90 21.75
C ILE A 250 -3.88 -18.30 22.68
N ALA A 251 -2.87 -17.42 22.84
CA ALA A 251 -1.71 -17.61 23.71
C ALA A 251 -0.92 -18.92 23.48
N ASP A 252 -1.16 -19.61 22.36
CA ASP A 252 -0.43 -20.79 21.91
C ASP A 252 0.57 -20.41 20.82
N GLU A 253 1.85 -20.71 21.06
CA GLU A 253 2.96 -20.34 20.17
C GLU A 253 2.86 -21.06 18.82
N ALA A 254 2.48 -22.34 18.82
CA ALA A 254 2.40 -23.14 17.60
C ALA A 254 1.28 -22.67 16.67
N THR A 255 0.07 -22.46 17.22
CA THR A 255 -1.09 -21.99 16.46
C THR A 255 -0.86 -20.56 15.94
N THR A 256 -0.25 -19.69 16.73
CA THR A 256 0.11 -18.33 16.31
C THR A 256 1.15 -18.33 15.19
N ALA A 257 2.17 -19.19 15.27
CA ALA A 257 3.17 -19.35 14.23
C ALA A 257 2.57 -19.90 12.93
N ASN A 258 1.70 -20.90 13.03
CA ASN A 258 0.98 -21.47 11.87
C ASN A 258 0.11 -20.42 11.19
N PHE A 259 -0.60 -19.58 11.93
CA PHE A 259 -1.41 -18.50 11.36
C PHE A 259 -0.59 -17.44 10.64
N ARG A 260 0.55 -17.04 11.22
CA ARG A 260 1.46 -16.10 10.55
C ARG A 260 1.96 -16.65 9.23
N VAL A 261 2.42 -17.91 9.20
CA VAL A 261 2.88 -18.57 7.96
C VAL A 261 1.74 -18.71 6.95
N ALA A 262 0.55 -19.10 7.43
CA ALA A 262 -0.63 -19.26 6.59
C ALA A 262 -1.04 -17.98 5.86
N GLY A 263 -0.86 -16.80 6.47
CA GLY A 263 -1.28 -15.52 5.89
C GLY A 263 -0.35 -14.93 4.84
N LEU A 264 0.92 -15.35 4.79
CA LEU A 264 1.94 -14.69 3.95
C LEU A 264 1.62 -14.72 2.46
N PHE A 265 1.27 -15.89 1.92
CA PHE A 265 0.95 -16.03 0.49
C PHE A 265 -0.43 -15.48 0.14
N PRO A 266 -1.51 -15.81 0.88
CA PRO A 266 -2.84 -15.25 0.63
C PRO A 266 -2.87 -13.72 0.59
N GLN A 267 -2.13 -13.04 1.47
CA GLN A 267 -2.10 -11.58 1.51
C GLN A 267 -1.56 -10.96 0.20
N MET A 268 -0.73 -11.68 -0.55
CA MET A 268 -0.18 -11.21 -1.83
C MET A 268 -1.24 -11.06 -2.93
N VAL A 269 -2.43 -11.68 -2.79
CA VAL A 269 -3.54 -11.49 -3.75
C VAL A 269 -3.97 -10.01 -3.84
N ILE A 270 -3.76 -9.24 -2.76
CA ILE A 270 -4.04 -7.81 -2.72
C ILE A 270 -3.21 -7.05 -3.76
N LEU A 271 -2.00 -7.52 -4.10
CA LEU A 271 -1.14 -6.90 -5.11
C LEU A 271 -1.78 -6.90 -6.51
N VAL A 272 -2.56 -7.94 -6.83
CA VAL A 272 -3.34 -8.02 -8.07
C VAL A 272 -4.28 -6.83 -8.15
N ALA A 273 -5.10 -6.63 -7.12
CA ALA A 273 -6.06 -5.53 -7.09
C ALA A 273 -5.37 -4.16 -7.05
N GLN A 274 -4.29 -4.03 -6.28
CA GLN A 274 -3.51 -2.80 -6.22
C GLN A 274 -2.95 -2.41 -7.59
N SER A 275 -2.41 -3.34 -8.37
CA SER A 275 -1.89 -3.04 -9.71
C SER A 275 -2.97 -2.51 -10.66
N VAL A 276 -4.20 -3.06 -10.58
CA VAL A 276 -5.37 -2.56 -11.32
C VAL A 276 -5.71 -1.14 -10.87
N MET A 277 -5.72 -0.87 -9.57
CA MET A 277 -5.98 0.47 -9.03
C MET A 277 -4.86 1.47 -9.36
N ILE A 278 -3.60 1.02 -9.42
CA ILE A 278 -2.47 1.87 -9.81
C ILE A 278 -2.71 2.45 -11.20
N TYR A 279 -3.11 1.59 -12.13
CA TYR A 279 -3.33 1.96 -13.53
C TYR A 279 -4.62 2.75 -13.74
N TYR A 280 -5.76 2.30 -13.19
CA TYR A 280 -7.07 2.87 -13.51
C TYR A 280 -7.48 4.06 -12.63
N PHE A 281 -6.95 4.19 -11.42
CA PHE A 281 -7.33 5.29 -10.52
C PHE A 281 -7.14 6.67 -11.19
N PRO A 282 -5.98 6.99 -11.81
CA PRO A 282 -5.79 8.31 -12.43
C PRO A 282 -6.71 8.55 -13.64
N ILE A 283 -7.10 7.48 -14.34
CA ILE A 283 -8.01 7.56 -15.50
C ILE A 283 -9.42 7.94 -15.02
N ILE A 284 -9.91 7.27 -13.97
CA ILE A 284 -11.23 7.56 -13.40
C ILE A 284 -11.24 8.94 -12.72
N ALA A 285 -10.14 9.32 -12.07
CA ALA A 285 -9.99 10.64 -11.47
C ALA A 285 -10.00 11.77 -12.52
N GLU A 286 -9.39 11.55 -13.70
CA GLU A 286 -9.46 12.49 -14.84
C GLU A 286 -10.89 12.60 -15.38
N MET A 287 -11.59 11.47 -15.55
CA MET A 287 -12.99 11.48 -16.00
C MET A 287 -13.88 12.30 -15.06
N ASP A 288 -13.72 12.14 -13.75
CA ASP A 288 -14.46 12.93 -12.76
C ASP A 288 -14.08 14.42 -12.79
N ASN A 289 -12.79 14.75 -12.94
CA ASN A 289 -12.36 16.15 -13.11
C ASN A 289 -12.97 16.80 -14.37
N LYS A 290 -13.24 16.00 -15.41
CA LYS A 290 -13.92 16.40 -16.65
C LYS A 290 -15.45 16.25 -16.61
N HIS A 291 -16.03 15.94 -15.45
CA HIS A 291 -17.47 15.71 -15.27
C HIS A 291 -18.03 14.64 -16.24
N GLN A 292 -17.27 13.56 -16.44
CA GLN A 292 -17.66 12.41 -17.26
C GLN A 292 -18.14 11.25 -16.40
N ASN A 293 -19.13 10.51 -16.89
CA ASN A 293 -19.67 9.35 -16.19
C ASN A 293 -18.69 8.16 -16.23
N SER A 294 -18.17 7.77 -15.07
CA SER A 294 -17.22 6.66 -14.90
C SER A 294 -17.86 5.29 -14.67
N ARG A 295 -19.19 5.22 -14.47
CA ARG A 295 -19.90 4.01 -13.99
C ARG A 295 -19.66 2.77 -14.84
N ARG A 296 -19.83 2.90 -16.15
CA ARG A 296 -19.69 1.76 -17.09
C ARG A 296 -18.24 1.28 -17.14
N MET A 297 -17.28 2.18 -16.99
CA MET A 297 -15.86 1.83 -16.98
C MET A 297 -15.48 1.13 -15.68
N VAL A 298 -15.94 1.65 -14.52
CA VAL A 298 -15.66 1.01 -13.22
C VAL A 298 -16.25 -0.38 -13.11
N LEU A 299 -17.46 -0.63 -13.65
CA LEU A 299 -18.03 -1.98 -13.68
C LEU A 299 -17.18 -2.95 -14.53
N LYS A 300 -16.62 -2.49 -15.65
CA LYS A 300 -15.68 -3.30 -16.46
C LYS A 300 -14.38 -3.57 -15.72
N ILE A 301 -13.85 -2.55 -15.02
CA ILE A 301 -12.64 -2.68 -14.20
C ILE A 301 -12.87 -3.69 -13.08
N ALA A 302 -14.04 -3.65 -12.42
CA ALA A 302 -14.39 -4.59 -11.36
C ALA A 302 -14.49 -6.04 -11.88
N PHE A 303 -15.10 -6.24 -13.06
CA PHE A 303 -15.17 -7.56 -13.67
C PHE A 303 -13.77 -8.09 -14.05
N LEU A 304 -12.92 -7.24 -14.64
CA LEU A 304 -11.53 -7.58 -14.94
C LEU A 304 -10.75 -7.94 -13.66
N ASN A 305 -10.88 -7.10 -12.61
CA ASN A 305 -10.22 -7.30 -11.33
C ASN A 305 -10.65 -8.62 -10.69
N ALA A 306 -11.96 -8.89 -10.63
CA ALA A 306 -12.49 -10.13 -10.09
C ALA A 306 -11.93 -11.34 -10.86
N GLY A 307 -11.93 -11.31 -12.19
CA GLY A 307 -11.35 -12.38 -13.01
C GLY A 307 -9.86 -12.63 -12.73
N LEU A 308 -9.05 -11.57 -12.62
CA LEU A 308 -7.63 -11.68 -12.29
C LEU A 308 -7.41 -12.23 -10.87
N VAL A 309 -8.20 -11.75 -9.90
CA VAL A 309 -8.12 -12.19 -8.50
C VAL A 309 -8.55 -13.65 -8.37
N PHE A 310 -9.64 -14.08 -9.00
CA PHE A 310 -10.06 -15.48 -8.99
C PHE A 310 -9.01 -16.40 -9.62
N GLY A 311 -8.41 -16.00 -10.75
CA GLY A 311 -7.30 -16.75 -11.35
C GLY A 311 -6.12 -16.87 -10.39
N ALA A 312 -5.76 -15.77 -9.71
CA ALA A 312 -4.68 -15.76 -8.71
C ALA A 312 -5.00 -16.62 -7.48
N ILE A 313 -6.25 -16.66 -7.01
CA ILE A 313 -6.69 -17.52 -5.90
C ILE A 313 -6.53 -18.99 -6.28
N ILE A 314 -7.00 -19.40 -7.46
CA ILE A 314 -6.91 -20.81 -7.89
C ILE A 314 -5.44 -21.24 -7.99
N ILE A 315 -4.61 -20.46 -8.68
CA ILE A 315 -3.18 -20.74 -8.80
C ILE A 315 -2.51 -20.74 -7.41
N GLY A 316 -2.83 -19.75 -6.58
CA GLY A 316 -2.31 -19.60 -5.24
C GLY A 316 -2.65 -20.78 -4.34
N MET A 317 -3.90 -21.22 -4.31
CA MET A 317 -4.36 -22.39 -3.54
C MET A 317 -3.66 -23.68 -3.96
N CYS A 318 -3.45 -23.89 -5.27
CA CYS A 318 -2.72 -25.06 -5.76
C CYS A 318 -1.24 -25.05 -5.35
N LEU A 319 -0.60 -23.87 -5.37
CA LEU A 319 0.83 -23.74 -5.06
C LEU A 319 1.13 -23.64 -3.56
N THR A 320 0.17 -23.19 -2.74
CA THR A 320 0.39 -22.91 -1.31
C THR A 320 0.92 -24.10 -0.50
N PRO A 321 0.39 -25.33 -0.64
CA PRO A 321 0.93 -26.49 0.08
C PRO A 321 2.41 -26.73 -0.25
N TRP A 322 2.77 -26.66 -1.53
CA TRP A 322 4.14 -26.83 -1.98
C TRP A 322 5.06 -25.69 -1.48
N LEU A 323 4.59 -24.45 -1.54
CA LEU A 323 5.33 -23.27 -1.06
C LEU A 323 5.57 -23.30 0.46
N ILE A 324 4.57 -23.72 1.25
CA ILE A 324 4.72 -23.80 2.70
C ILE A 324 5.77 -24.85 3.07
N VAL A 325 5.68 -26.07 2.51
CA VAL A 325 6.65 -27.14 2.80
C VAL A 325 8.06 -26.74 2.36
N THR A 326 8.21 -26.15 1.17
CA THR A 326 9.53 -25.79 0.62
C THR A 326 10.17 -24.61 1.35
N CYS A 327 9.40 -23.58 1.70
CA CYS A 327 9.94 -22.37 2.32
C CYS A 327 10.04 -22.45 3.85
N TYR A 328 9.13 -23.18 4.51
CA TYR A 328 8.98 -23.18 5.97
C TYR A 328 9.19 -24.55 6.63
N SER A 329 9.43 -25.63 5.87
CA SER A 329 9.55 -27.04 6.30
C SER A 329 8.21 -27.75 6.58
N GLU A 330 8.26 -29.08 6.69
CA GLU A 330 7.10 -29.95 6.97
C GLU A 330 6.41 -29.66 8.30
N LYS A 331 7.06 -28.95 9.23
CA LYS A 331 6.49 -28.60 10.53
C LYS A 331 5.29 -27.63 10.43
N TYR A 332 5.11 -26.96 9.30
CA TYR A 332 4.04 -25.99 9.07
C TYR A 332 2.94 -26.52 8.15
N VAL A 333 2.87 -27.83 7.90
CA VAL A 333 1.80 -28.44 7.08
C VAL A 333 0.40 -28.14 7.67
N ASP A 334 0.29 -28.04 9.00
CA ASP A 334 -0.95 -27.67 9.70
C ASP A 334 -1.42 -26.23 9.40
N ALA A 335 -0.56 -25.38 8.83
CA ALA A 335 -0.92 -24.05 8.37
C ALA A 335 -1.69 -24.06 7.03
N VAL A 336 -1.65 -25.16 6.27
CA VAL A 336 -2.25 -25.24 4.93
C VAL A 336 -3.77 -25.01 4.95
N PRO A 337 -4.58 -25.64 5.83
CA PRO A 337 -6.02 -25.39 5.88
C PRO A 337 -6.36 -23.93 6.22
N ILE A 338 -5.59 -23.32 7.14
CA ILE A 338 -5.74 -21.91 7.50
C ILE A 338 -5.43 -21.03 6.28
N ALA A 339 -4.36 -21.33 5.54
CA ALA A 339 -3.97 -20.58 4.36
C ALA A 339 -5.05 -20.63 3.26
N MET A 340 -5.67 -21.80 3.06
CA MET A 340 -6.78 -21.95 2.11
C MET A 340 -7.97 -21.05 2.45
N LEU A 341 -8.34 -20.95 3.73
CA LEU A 341 -9.42 -20.04 4.14
C LEU A 341 -9.01 -18.57 3.96
N LEU A 342 -7.76 -18.22 4.30
CA LEU A 342 -7.23 -16.87 4.10
C LEU A 342 -7.20 -16.44 2.62
N TRP A 343 -6.96 -17.36 1.68
CA TRP A 343 -7.09 -17.07 0.25
C TRP A 343 -8.49 -16.59 -0.12
N LEU A 344 -9.53 -17.17 0.49
CA LEU A 344 -10.92 -16.73 0.28
C LEU A 344 -11.17 -15.37 0.95
N VAL A 345 -10.74 -15.20 2.21
CA VAL A 345 -10.92 -13.95 2.97
C VAL A 345 -10.26 -12.77 2.26
N HIS A 346 -8.96 -12.87 1.96
CA HIS A 346 -8.24 -11.83 1.23
C HIS A 346 -8.69 -11.72 -0.23
N GLY A 347 -9.16 -12.82 -0.81
CA GLY A 347 -9.80 -12.85 -2.12
C GLY A 347 -11.05 -11.97 -2.20
N ILE A 348 -11.95 -12.04 -1.20
CA ILE A 348 -13.13 -11.16 -1.10
C ILE A 348 -12.70 -9.69 -1.06
N ASN A 349 -11.70 -9.37 -0.23
CA ASN A 349 -11.16 -8.01 -0.13
C ASN A 349 -10.63 -7.52 -1.49
N ALA A 350 -9.75 -8.31 -2.11
CA ALA A 350 -9.09 -7.94 -3.36
C ALA A 350 -10.08 -7.88 -4.54
N ALA A 351 -10.99 -8.83 -4.67
CA ALA A 351 -11.94 -8.91 -5.78
C ALA A 351 -13.01 -7.81 -5.69
N PHE A 352 -13.59 -7.60 -4.50
CA PHE A 352 -14.82 -6.82 -4.36
C PHE A 352 -14.67 -5.52 -3.57
N ARG A 353 -13.81 -5.46 -2.54
CA ARG A 353 -13.72 -4.31 -1.62
C ARG A 353 -12.77 -3.22 -2.14
N ILE A 354 -11.59 -3.60 -2.63
CA ILE A 354 -10.52 -2.65 -3.00
C ILE A 354 -10.93 -1.72 -4.15
N VAL A 355 -11.65 -2.25 -5.15
CA VAL A 355 -12.09 -1.48 -6.32
C VAL A 355 -12.98 -0.30 -5.94
N PRO A 356 -14.16 -0.48 -5.32
CA PRO A 356 -15.05 0.63 -5.02
C PRO A 356 -14.45 1.62 -4.02
N ILE A 357 -13.60 1.19 -3.07
CA ILE A 357 -12.84 2.09 -2.18
C ILE A 357 -12.03 3.11 -3.00
N ASN A 358 -11.18 2.61 -3.90
CA ASN A 358 -10.32 3.45 -4.73
C ASN A 358 -11.13 4.33 -5.69
N MET A 359 -12.21 3.77 -6.26
CA MET A 359 -13.06 4.52 -7.20
C MET A 359 -13.87 5.62 -6.52
N LEU A 360 -14.32 5.43 -5.27
CA LEU A 360 -14.99 6.48 -4.49
C LEU A 360 -14.06 7.65 -4.18
N ILE A 361 -12.80 7.36 -3.85
CA ILE A 361 -11.77 8.38 -3.71
C ILE A 361 -11.56 9.11 -5.04
N ALA A 362 -11.50 8.38 -6.15
CA ALA A 362 -11.35 8.94 -7.49
C ALA A 362 -12.51 9.88 -7.91
N ILE A 363 -13.70 9.75 -7.32
CA ILE A 363 -14.87 10.65 -7.53
C ILE A 363 -15.12 11.60 -6.35
N ARG A 364 -14.08 11.91 -5.56
CA ARG A 364 -14.12 12.85 -4.41
C ARG A 364 -15.06 12.46 -3.26
N LYS A 365 -15.50 11.21 -3.18
CA LYS A 365 -16.30 10.67 -2.06
C LYS A 365 -15.42 10.10 -0.94
N TYR A 366 -14.33 10.79 -0.62
CA TYR A 366 -13.33 10.37 0.37
C TYR A 366 -13.84 10.41 1.82
N GLN A 367 -14.82 11.27 2.13
CA GLN A 367 -15.42 11.35 3.48
C GLN A 367 -16.19 10.06 3.84
N PHE A 368 -16.90 9.49 2.86
CA PHE A 368 -17.57 8.21 3.04
C PHE A 368 -16.55 7.09 3.31
N ASN A 369 -15.42 7.10 2.59
CA ASN A 369 -14.33 6.16 2.82
C ASN A 369 -13.74 6.29 4.24
N LEU A 370 -13.55 7.50 4.75
CA LEU A 370 -13.10 7.72 6.12
C LEU A 370 -14.09 7.13 7.14
N TYR A 371 -15.37 7.51 7.05
CA TYR A 371 -16.41 7.01 7.95
C TYR A 371 -16.51 5.48 7.93
N MET A 372 -16.52 4.89 6.73
CA MET A 372 -16.59 3.45 6.57
C MET A 372 -15.38 2.74 7.18
N ASN A 373 -14.15 3.24 6.99
CA ASN A 373 -12.98 2.63 7.60
C ASN A 373 -13.00 2.75 9.13
N ALA A 374 -13.42 3.89 9.69
CA ALA A 374 -13.55 4.06 11.14
C ALA A 374 -14.54 3.07 11.75
N VAL A 375 -15.74 2.95 11.16
CA VAL A 375 -16.76 2.00 11.60
C VAL A 375 -16.27 0.56 11.43
N SER A 376 -15.62 0.25 10.31
CA SER A 376 -15.15 -1.10 10.00
C SER A 376 -14.09 -1.58 10.99
N VAL A 377 -13.14 -0.72 11.42
CA VAL A 377 -12.12 -1.10 12.41
C VAL A 377 -12.76 -1.50 13.73
N ILE A 378 -13.74 -0.72 14.21
CA ILE A 378 -14.42 -0.97 15.47
C ILE A 378 -15.23 -2.26 15.40
N ILE A 379 -16.07 -2.41 14.37
CA ILE A 379 -16.89 -3.61 14.19
C ILE A 379 -16.00 -4.84 14.01
N GLN A 380 -14.93 -4.74 13.24
CA GLN A 380 -13.99 -5.83 13.04
C GLN A 380 -13.37 -6.27 14.37
N PHE A 381 -12.85 -5.35 15.17
CA PHE A 381 -12.25 -5.69 16.45
C PHE A 381 -13.22 -6.43 17.38
N LEU A 382 -14.49 -5.98 17.44
CA LEU A 382 -15.53 -6.63 18.23
C LEU A 382 -15.90 -8.02 17.71
N LEU A 383 -16.03 -8.17 16.39
CA LEU A 383 -16.33 -9.46 15.75
C LEU A 383 -15.18 -10.45 15.90
N ASP A 384 -13.94 -10.01 15.68
CA ASP A 384 -12.77 -10.86 15.81
C ASP A 384 -12.62 -11.32 17.26
N TRP A 385 -12.80 -10.44 18.25
CA TRP A 385 -12.82 -10.84 19.67
C TRP A 385 -13.92 -11.88 19.99
N TYR A 386 -15.15 -11.64 19.53
CA TYR A 386 -16.27 -12.55 19.76
C TYR A 386 -16.09 -13.91 19.07
N PHE A 387 -15.70 -13.91 17.79
CA PHE A 387 -15.54 -15.15 17.04
C PHE A 387 -14.31 -15.93 17.47
N LEU A 388 -13.22 -15.25 17.85
CA LEU A 388 -12.03 -15.92 18.34
C LEU A 388 -12.31 -16.67 19.65
N THR A 389 -13.06 -16.07 20.57
CA THR A 389 -13.45 -16.74 21.83
C THR A 389 -14.37 -17.95 21.63
N LYS A 390 -15.15 -18.01 20.53
CA LYS A 390 -16.06 -19.14 20.25
C LYS A 390 -15.52 -20.20 19.31
N PHE A 391 -14.75 -19.81 18.30
CA PHE A 391 -14.32 -20.67 17.19
C PHE A 391 -12.79 -20.78 17.09
N GLY A 392 -12.06 -20.27 18.08
CA GLY A 392 -10.60 -20.25 18.07
C GLY A 392 -10.07 -19.46 16.87
N ILE A 393 -9.00 -19.96 16.27
CA ILE A 393 -8.31 -19.24 15.19
C ILE A 393 -9.14 -19.05 13.92
N TYR A 394 -10.06 -19.99 13.66
CA TYR A 394 -10.98 -19.89 12.53
C TYR A 394 -11.97 -18.74 12.70
N GLY A 395 -12.26 -18.36 13.95
CA GLY A 395 -13.13 -17.24 14.28
C GLY A 395 -12.67 -15.91 13.69
N VAL A 396 -11.37 -15.63 13.73
CA VAL A 396 -10.80 -14.38 13.16
C VAL A 396 -11.02 -14.31 11.65
N MET A 397 -10.86 -15.44 10.96
CA MET A 397 -11.08 -15.50 9.51
C MET A 397 -12.55 -15.29 9.16
N TYR A 398 -13.48 -15.82 9.95
CA TYR A 398 -14.92 -15.59 9.77
C TYR A 398 -15.32 -14.14 10.05
N GLY A 399 -14.80 -13.54 11.14
CA GLY A 399 -15.01 -12.13 11.46
C GLY A 399 -14.52 -11.21 10.35
N THR A 400 -13.30 -11.47 9.87
CA THR A 400 -12.67 -10.72 8.78
C THR A 400 -13.41 -10.89 7.44
N ALA A 401 -13.82 -12.12 7.09
CA ALA A 401 -14.63 -12.36 5.89
C ALA A 401 -15.97 -11.63 5.94
N LEU A 402 -16.64 -11.64 7.09
CA LEU A 402 -17.93 -10.98 7.27
C LEU A 402 -17.80 -9.47 7.06
N ILE A 403 -16.84 -8.82 7.74
CA ILE A 403 -16.66 -7.37 7.60
C ILE A 403 -16.20 -7.00 6.19
N TYR A 404 -15.33 -7.79 5.56
CA TYR A 404 -14.91 -7.54 4.17
C TYR A 404 -16.09 -7.69 3.18
N GLY A 405 -16.93 -8.70 3.37
CA GLY A 405 -18.15 -8.89 2.57
C GLY A 405 -19.16 -7.75 2.75
N LEU A 406 -19.50 -7.41 3.99
CA LEU A 406 -20.45 -6.33 4.30
C LEU A 406 -19.97 -4.98 3.77
N THR A 407 -18.70 -4.63 4.03
CA THR A 407 -18.14 -3.36 3.55
C THR A 407 -18.06 -3.32 2.03
N SER A 408 -17.74 -4.43 1.36
CA SER A 408 -17.77 -4.51 -0.11
C SER A 408 -19.14 -4.13 -0.68
N ILE A 409 -20.22 -4.70 -0.12
CA ILE A 409 -21.60 -4.41 -0.54
C ILE A 409 -21.92 -2.94 -0.33
N LEU A 410 -21.62 -2.40 0.85
CA LEU A 410 -21.90 -0.99 1.18
C LEU A 410 -21.14 -0.01 0.27
N TYR A 411 -19.85 -0.28 0.01
CA TYR A 411 -19.04 0.53 -0.90
C TYR A 411 -19.60 0.51 -2.33
N TRP A 412 -20.04 -0.65 -2.82
CA TRP A 412 -20.66 -0.77 -4.14
C TRP A 412 -22.01 -0.08 -4.24
N ILE A 413 -22.89 -0.24 -3.26
CA ILE A 413 -24.20 0.44 -3.22
C ILE A 413 -23.99 1.95 -3.28
N TYR A 414 -23.08 2.48 -2.45
CA TYR A 414 -22.80 3.90 -2.41
C TYR A 414 -22.18 4.39 -3.72
N TYR A 415 -21.22 3.66 -4.29
CA TYR A 415 -20.64 3.99 -5.60
C TYR A 415 -21.70 4.01 -6.72
N LEU A 416 -22.57 3.01 -6.78
CA LEU A 416 -23.63 2.93 -7.80
C LEU A 416 -24.68 4.03 -7.68
N LYS A 417 -24.96 4.48 -6.45
CA LYS A 417 -25.86 5.62 -6.19
C LYS A 417 -25.27 6.93 -6.72
N TYR A 418 -23.99 7.20 -6.46
CA TYR A 418 -23.36 8.48 -6.80
C TYR A 418 -22.73 8.54 -8.20
N SER A 419 -22.41 7.41 -8.82
CA SER A 419 -21.89 7.35 -10.19
C SER A 419 -22.95 7.65 -11.27
N LYS A 420 -24.24 7.75 -10.90
CA LYS A 420 -25.36 8.12 -11.80
C LYS A 420 -25.67 9.61 -11.82
N SER A 421 -25.16 10.41 -10.88
CA SER A 421 -25.51 11.82 -10.77
C SER A 421 -24.58 12.68 -11.61
N ILE A 422 -24.77 12.66 -12.93
CA ILE A 422 -24.44 13.78 -13.82
C ILE A 422 -25.68 14.02 -14.67
#